data_AF-A0A6P5RI73-F1
#
_entry.id   AF-A0A6P5RI73-F1
#
_cell.length_a   1.000
_cell.length_b   1.000
_cell.length_c   1.000
_cell.angle_alpha   90.00
_cell.angle_beta   90.00
_cell.angle_gamma   90.00
#
_symmetry.space_group_name_H-M   'P 1'
#
loop_
_entity.id
_entity.type
_entity.pdbx_description
1 polymer ?
#
loop_
_entity_poly.entity_id
_entity_poly.type
_entity_poly.pdbx_seq_one_letter_code
_entity_poly.pdbx_strand_id
1 'polypeptide(L)'
;MDDDKSCSSSFSIGKSAQERGLSYVPECYVIPTSHRPSLTPEVANVPTIDFGKLKQGSHERAIVIQEIRTACCQLGFFQIVNHGICQSVLDEALASASEFFKLPGSEKAKFMSNDVHKPVRYGTSFKDGVDKIQFWRVFLKHYAHPLADWINTWPNNPSNYRKPWESIAKK
;
A
#
# COMPACT_ATOMS: atom_id res chain seq x y z
N MET A 1 -29.68 4.92 27.95
CA MET A 1 -30.76 4.19 27.25
C MET A 1 -31.11 5.07 26.07
N ASP A 2 -30.42 4.99 24.94
CA ASP A 2 -29.92 3.79 24.25
C ASP A 2 -28.47 3.98 23.81
N ASP A 3 -27.56 3.18 24.39
CA ASP A 3 -26.21 3.05 23.86
C ASP A 3 -26.30 2.10 22.67
N ASP A 4 -26.16 2.68 21.49
CA ASP A 4 -26.13 2.03 20.19
C ASP A 4 -24.88 1.13 20.09
N LYS A 5 -24.90 0.01 20.84
CA LYS A 5 -23.95 -1.12 20.75
C LYS A 5 -24.20 -1.96 19.49
N SER A 6 -24.85 -1.39 18.49
CA SER A 6 -24.83 -1.92 17.13
C SER A 6 -23.48 -1.57 16.51
N CYS A 7 -22.47 -2.39 16.80
CA CYS A 7 -21.19 -2.36 16.10
C CYS A 7 -21.46 -2.83 14.67
N SER A 8 -21.87 -1.89 13.80
CA SER A 8 -22.03 -2.17 12.38
C SER A 8 -20.73 -2.79 11.88
N SER A 9 -20.82 -4.02 11.39
CA SER A 9 -19.73 -4.71 10.67
C SER A 9 -19.33 -3.96 9.39
N SER A 10 -20.01 -2.87 9.04
CA SER A 10 -19.72 -2.02 7.90
C SER A 10 -19.48 -0.57 8.33
N PHE A 11 -18.34 -0.01 7.93
CA PHE A 11 -18.14 1.43 7.97
C PHE A 11 -18.56 2.01 6.62
N SER A 12 -19.40 3.05 6.66
CA SER A 12 -19.78 3.76 5.45
C SER A 12 -18.65 4.69 4.97
N ILE A 13 -18.77 5.12 3.71
CA ILE A 13 -17.87 6.07 3.03
C ILE A 13 -17.50 7.26 3.93
N GLY A 14 -16.20 7.55 4.06
CA GLY A 14 -15.71 8.71 4.81
C GLY A 14 -15.96 8.64 6.33
N LYS A 15 -16.39 7.48 6.82
CA LYS A 15 -16.67 7.19 8.23
C LYS A 15 -15.98 5.91 8.68
N SER A 16 -14.85 5.56 8.07
CA SER A 16 -14.02 4.44 8.57
C SER A 16 -13.65 4.68 10.05
N ALA A 17 -13.32 3.62 10.78
CA ALA A 17 -12.92 3.76 12.18
C ALA A 17 -11.72 4.72 12.33
N GLN A 18 -10.82 4.71 11.35
CA GLN A 18 -9.66 5.60 11.23
C GLN A 18 -10.06 7.06 11.00
N GLU A 19 -11.08 7.30 10.19
CA GLU A 19 -11.57 8.66 9.89
C GLU A 19 -12.41 9.24 11.04
N ARG A 20 -13.02 8.39 11.88
CA ARG A 20 -13.88 8.80 13.00
C ARG A 20 -13.13 9.14 14.29
N GLY A 21 -11.85 8.78 14.41
CA GLY A 21 -11.05 9.05 15.61
C GLY A 21 -11.63 8.43 16.89
N LEU A 22 -12.11 7.18 16.81
CA LEU A 22 -12.70 6.48 17.96
C LEU A 22 -11.68 6.31 19.09
N SER A 23 -12.13 6.41 20.34
CA SER A 23 -11.30 6.19 21.54
C SER A 23 -11.02 4.71 21.84
N TYR A 24 -11.58 3.79 21.04
CA TYR A 24 -11.44 2.35 21.17
C TYR A 24 -11.28 1.70 19.78
N VAL A 25 -10.76 0.47 19.76
CA VAL A 25 -10.69 -0.36 18.55
C VAL A 25 -11.99 -1.15 18.41
N PRO A 26 -12.81 -0.94 17.36
CA PRO A 26 -14.01 -1.74 17.12
C PRO A 26 -13.70 -3.22 16.93
N GLU A 27 -14.64 -4.06 17.35
CA GLU A 27 -14.47 -5.51 17.43
C GLU A 27 -14.11 -6.17 16.09
N CYS A 28 -14.61 -5.63 14.98
CA CYS A 28 -14.26 -6.11 13.64
C CYS A 28 -12.78 -5.92 13.26
N TYR A 29 -11.98 -5.18 14.02
CA TYR A 29 -10.52 -5.07 13.82
C TYR A 29 -9.71 -5.83 14.88
N VAL A 30 -10.36 -6.39 15.89
CA VAL A 30 -9.67 -7.07 16.99
C VAL A 30 -9.21 -8.45 16.51
N ILE A 31 -7.90 -8.64 16.45
CA ILE A 31 -7.31 -9.95 16.15
C ILE A 31 -7.49 -10.86 17.39
N PRO A 32 -8.00 -12.10 17.24
CA PRO A 32 -8.09 -13.08 18.32
C PRO A 32 -6.71 -13.34 18.95
N THR A 33 -6.64 -13.53 20.26
CA THR A 33 -5.37 -13.69 20.99
C THR A 33 -4.49 -14.79 20.40
N SER A 34 -5.08 -15.89 19.92
CA SER A 34 -4.36 -17.00 19.28
C SER A 34 -3.67 -16.65 17.96
N HIS A 35 -4.08 -15.56 17.30
CA HIS A 35 -3.53 -15.10 16.02
C HIS A 35 -2.70 -13.82 16.16
N ARG A 36 -2.55 -13.29 17.37
CA ARG A 36 -1.76 -12.08 17.58
C ARG A 36 -0.27 -12.40 17.40
N PRO A 37 0.48 -11.51 16.72
CA PRO A 37 1.93 -11.66 16.63
C PRO A 37 2.57 -11.60 18.03
N SER A 38 3.75 -12.21 18.17
CA SER A 38 4.56 -12.13 19.38
C SER A 38 4.84 -10.66 19.74
N LEU A 39 4.75 -10.33 21.02
CA LEU A 39 5.13 -9.01 21.55
C LEU A 39 6.65 -8.83 21.60
N THR A 40 7.41 -9.91 21.44
CA THR A 40 8.87 -9.92 21.32
C THR A 40 9.24 -10.35 19.90
N PRO A 41 9.29 -9.41 18.94
CA PRO A 41 9.68 -9.74 17.58
C PRO A 41 11.16 -10.11 17.53
N GLU A 42 11.50 -11.12 16.75
CA GLU A 42 12.89 -11.40 16.40
C GLU A 42 13.39 -10.35 15.41
N VAL A 43 14.62 -9.88 15.59
CA VAL A 43 15.26 -8.95 14.66
C VAL A 43 15.74 -9.73 13.44
N ALA A 44 15.07 -9.55 12.31
CA ALA A 44 15.52 -10.09 11.04
C ALA A 44 16.56 -9.15 10.39
N ASN A 45 17.72 -9.69 10.02
CA ASN A 45 18.70 -8.95 9.23
C ASN A 45 18.32 -9.02 7.74
N VAL A 46 17.63 -8.00 7.24
CA VAL A 46 17.17 -7.96 5.84
C VAL A 46 18.32 -7.52 4.92
N PRO A 47 18.74 -8.33 3.93
CA PRO A 47 19.79 -7.98 3.00
C PRO A 47 19.48 -6.70 2.24
N THR A 48 20.49 -5.85 2.06
CA THR A 48 20.41 -4.66 1.20
C THR A 48 21.30 -4.87 -0.01
N ILE A 49 20.72 -4.81 -1.21
CA ILE A 49 21.39 -5.11 -2.47
C ILE A 49 21.59 -3.83 -3.28
N ASP A 50 22.82 -3.60 -3.75
CA ASP A 50 23.17 -2.42 -4.54
C ASP A 50 22.96 -2.68 -6.04
N PHE A 51 21.88 -2.09 -6.58
CA PHE A 51 21.53 -2.24 -8.00
C PHE A 51 22.42 -1.40 -8.92
N GLY A 52 23.17 -0.43 -8.39
CA GLY A 52 24.16 0.34 -9.16
C GLY A 52 25.26 -0.55 -9.73
N LYS A 53 25.60 -1.63 -9.02
CA LYS A 53 26.62 -2.61 -9.41
C LYS A 53 26.24 -3.48 -10.61
N LEU A 54 24.95 -3.55 -10.96
CA LEU A 54 24.49 -4.28 -12.16
C LEU A 54 25.04 -3.69 -13.47
N LYS A 55 25.47 -2.42 -13.45
CA LYS A 55 26.00 -1.69 -14.61
C LYS A 55 27.53 -1.55 -14.61
N GLN A 56 28.24 -2.08 -13.60
CA GLN A 56 29.67 -1.84 -13.40
C GLN A 56 30.60 -2.84 -14.10
N GLY A 57 30.08 -3.97 -14.58
CA GLY A 57 30.87 -5.00 -15.23
C GLY A 57 30.20 -6.37 -15.17
N SER A 58 30.75 -7.35 -15.90
CA SER A 58 30.23 -8.72 -15.88
C SER A 58 30.42 -9.41 -14.53
N HIS A 59 31.54 -9.13 -13.84
CA HIS A 59 31.88 -9.71 -12.55
C HIS A 59 30.95 -9.17 -11.43
N GLU A 60 30.85 -7.85 -11.30
CA GLU A 60 29.99 -7.19 -10.31
C GLU A 60 28.52 -7.55 -10.52
N ARG A 61 28.08 -7.59 -11.79
CA ARG A 61 26.73 -8.02 -12.14
C ARG A 61 26.46 -9.47 -11.70
N ALA A 62 27.42 -10.38 -11.87
CA ALA A 62 27.27 -11.76 -11.43
C ALA A 62 27.13 -11.88 -9.90
N ILE A 63 27.90 -11.09 -9.15
CA ILE A 63 27.81 -11.02 -7.68
C ILE A 63 26.40 -10.55 -7.26
N VAL A 64 25.91 -9.44 -7.81
CA VAL A 64 24.57 -8.92 -7.47
C VAL A 64 23.47 -9.92 -7.82
N ILE A 65 23.55 -10.60 -8.97
CA ILE A 65 22.59 -11.65 -9.34
C ILE A 65 22.59 -12.79 -8.31
N GLN A 66 23.77 -13.17 -7.81
CA GLN A 66 23.88 -14.20 -6.78
C GLN A 66 23.33 -13.72 -5.42
N GLU A 67 23.53 -12.46 -5.05
CA GLU A 67 22.92 -11.85 -3.86
C GLU A 67 21.40 -11.87 -3.96
N ILE A 68 20.83 -11.47 -5.11
CA ILE A 68 19.38 -11.50 -5.37
C ILE A 68 18.85 -12.92 -5.24
N ARG A 69 19.50 -13.90 -5.89
CA ARG A 69 19.12 -15.32 -5.80
C ARG A 69 19.11 -15.78 -4.35
N THR A 70 20.16 -15.45 -3.59
CA THR A 70 20.31 -15.88 -2.21
C THR A 70 19.23 -15.29 -1.31
N ALA A 71 18.96 -13.98 -1.43
CA ALA A 71 17.90 -13.33 -0.68
C ALA A 71 16.51 -13.90 -1.01
N CYS A 72 16.22 -14.14 -2.30
CA CYS A 72 14.98 -14.79 -2.72
C CYS A 72 14.82 -16.21 -2.16
N CYS A 73 15.88 -17.03 -2.16
CA CYS A 73 15.83 -18.42 -1.71
C CYS A 73 15.77 -18.56 -0.19
N GLN A 74 16.42 -17.67 0.57
CA GLN A 74 16.54 -17.79 2.03
C GLN A 74 15.46 -17.03 2.79
N LEU A 75 15.11 -15.82 2.33
CA LEU A 75 14.21 -14.91 3.05
C LEU A 75 12.96 -14.56 2.25
N GLY A 76 13.04 -14.59 0.91
CA GLY A 76 11.97 -14.10 0.03
C GLY A 76 11.78 -12.57 0.07
N PHE A 77 12.70 -11.84 0.71
CA PHE A 77 12.64 -10.39 0.87
C PHE A 77 14.03 -9.77 0.98
N PHE A 78 14.21 -8.57 0.42
CA PHE A 78 15.44 -7.76 0.49
C PHE A 78 15.12 -6.29 0.21
N GLN A 79 16.03 -5.42 0.62
CA GLN A 79 16.03 -3.99 0.29
C GLN A 79 16.92 -3.74 -0.94
N ILE A 80 16.60 -2.71 -1.72
CA ILE A 80 17.41 -2.27 -2.85
C ILE A 80 17.86 -0.84 -2.66
N VAL A 81 19.11 -0.55 -3.02
CA VAL A 81 19.66 0.81 -3.12
C VAL A 81 20.21 1.05 -4.51
N ASN A 82 20.40 2.31 -4.88
CA ASN A 82 20.86 2.70 -6.22
C ASN A 82 20.01 2.11 -7.36
N HIS A 83 18.69 2.01 -7.14
CA HIS A 83 17.71 1.44 -8.08
C HIS A 83 17.42 2.34 -9.29
N GLY A 84 17.97 3.56 -9.35
CA GLY A 84 17.89 4.43 -10.53
C GLY A 84 16.58 5.22 -10.66
N ILE A 85 15.79 5.29 -9.59
CA ILE A 85 14.66 6.22 -9.45
C ILE A 85 15.17 7.42 -8.63
N CYS A 86 14.98 8.63 -9.15
CA CYS A 86 15.41 9.85 -8.47
C CYS A 86 14.62 10.03 -7.16
N GLN A 87 15.30 10.44 -6.09
CA GLN A 87 14.67 10.65 -4.78
C GLN A 87 13.49 11.63 -4.85
N SER A 88 13.64 12.73 -5.62
CA SER A 88 12.57 13.72 -5.80
C SER A 88 11.27 13.12 -6.37
N VAL A 89 11.36 12.10 -7.24
CA VAL A 89 10.19 11.42 -7.80
C VAL A 89 9.47 10.60 -6.72
N LEU A 90 10.24 9.94 -5.84
CA LEU A 90 9.67 9.20 -4.71
C LEU A 90 8.99 10.14 -3.70
N ASP A 91 9.65 11.26 -3.38
CA ASP A 91 9.12 12.27 -2.47
C ASP A 91 7.82 12.88 -3.01
N GLU A 92 7.78 13.22 -4.30
CA GLU A 92 6.57 13.71 -4.98
C GLU A 92 5.45 12.65 -5.02
N ALA A 93 5.78 11.37 -5.22
CA ALA A 93 4.80 10.28 -5.20
C ALA A 93 4.16 10.13 -3.82
N LEU A 94 4.98 10.14 -2.76
CA LEU A 94 4.52 10.06 -1.38
C LEU A 94 3.71 11.30 -0.97
N ALA A 95 4.14 12.49 -1.37
CA ALA A 95 3.43 13.74 -1.12
C ALA A 95 2.05 13.75 -1.79
N SER A 96 1.97 13.41 -3.08
CA SER A 96 0.70 13.38 -3.82
C SER A 96 -0.25 12.29 -3.32
N ALA A 97 0.26 11.14 -2.88
CA ALA A 97 -0.55 10.13 -2.20
C ALA A 97 -1.08 10.64 -0.85
N SER A 98 -0.24 11.30 -0.05
CA SER A 98 -0.66 11.93 1.22
C SER A 98 -1.76 12.95 0.99
N GLU A 99 -1.63 13.81 -0.02
CA GLU A 99 -2.64 14.79 -0.43
C GLU A 99 -3.95 14.11 -0.85
N PHE A 100 -3.90 13.04 -1.65
CA PHE A 100 -5.09 12.27 -2.01
C PHE A 100 -5.85 11.75 -0.77
N PHE A 101 -5.15 11.18 0.21
CA PHE A 101 -5.81 10.65 1.41
C PHE A 101 -6.37 11.73 2.34
N LYS A 102 -5.86 12.97 2.25
CA LYS A 102 -6.38 14.16 2.94
C LYS A 102 -7.61 14.76 2.26
N LEU A 103 -7.94 14.36 1.04
CA LEU A 103 -9.14 14.86 0.34
C LEU A 103 -10.43 14.50 1.10
N PRO A 104 -11.51 15.27 0.90
CA PRO A 104 -12.83 14.92 1.42
C PRO A 104 -13.25 13.50 1.05
N GLY A 105 -14.03 12.86 1.93
CA GLY A 105 -14.52 11.50 1.70
C GLY A 105 -15.26 11.34 0.37
N SER A 106 -15.97 12.37 -0.10
CA SER A 106 -16.67 12.40 -1.40
C SER A 106 -15.74 12.26 -2.60
N GLU A 107 -14.52 12.80 -2.53
CA GLU A 107 -13.52 12.68 -3.61
C GLU A 107 -12.94 11.27 -3.65
N LYS A 108 -12.61 10.70 -2.48
CA LYS A 108 -12.08 9.34 -2.37
C LYS A 108 -13.12 8.29 -2.75
N ALA A 109 -14.39 8.55 -2.44
CA ALA A 109 -15.53 7.67 -2.73
C ALA A 109 -15.71 7.35 -4.23
N LYS A 110 -15.26 8.26 -5.12
CA LYS A 110 -15.30 8.05 -6.58
C LYS A 110 -14.59 6.77 -7.02
N PHE A 111 -13.58 6.36 -6.24
CA PHE A 111 -12.78 5.17 -6.51
C PHE A 111 -13.23 3.95 -5.70
N MET A 112 -14.25 4.06 -4.87
CA MET A 112 -14.68 2.95 -4.02
C MET A 112 -15.34 1.83 -4.84
N SER A 113 -15.06 0.59 -4.49
CA SER A 113 -15.72 -0.57 -5.09
C SER A 113 -15.49 -1.84 -4.25
N ASN A 114 -16.46 -2.75 -4.26
CA ASN A 114 -16.28 -4.12 -3.77
C ASN A 114 -15.74 -5.07 -4.85
N ASP A 115 -15.71 -4.63 -6.11
CA ASP A 115 -15.11 -5.40 -7.19
C ASP A 115 -13.58 -5.39 -7.04
N VAL A 116 -13.04 -6.55 -6.66
CA VAL A 116 -11.60 -6.74 -6.47
C VAL A 116 -10.83 -6.68 -7.78
N HIS A 117 -11.49 -6.76 -8.94
CA HIS A 117 -10.88 -6.66 -10.27
C HIS A 117 -10.94 -5.24 -10.85
N LYS A 118 -11.60 -4.29 -10.16
CA LYS A 118 -11.62 -2.90 -10.60
C LYS A 118 -10.18 -2.35 -10.67
N PRO A 119 -9.75 -1.78 -11.81
CA PRO A 119 -8.38 -1.32 -12.01
C PRO A 119 -7.93 -0.29 -10.99
N VAL A 120 -8.81 0.65 -10.63
CA VAL A 120 -8.59 1.65 -9.57
C VAL A 120 -9.63 1.45 -8.48
N ARG A 121 -9.16 1.23 -7.25
CA ARG A 121 -10.02 0.89 -6.12
C ARG A 121 -9.52 1.53 -4.82
N TYR A 122 -10.40 2.29 -4.20
CA TYR A 122 -10.31 2.72 -2.80
C TYR A 122 -11.12 1.77 -1.91
N GLY A 123 -10.60 1.41 -0.73
CA GLY A 123 -11.28 0.53 0.21
C GLY A 123 -10.55 0.41 1.55
N THR A 124 -11.16 -0.30 2.50
CA THR A 124 -10.58 -0.56 3.83
C THR A 124 -10.16 -2.02 3.99
N SER A 125 -10.94 -2.96 3.45
CA SER A 125 -10.66 -4.40 3.45
C SER A 125 -10.74 -5.02 2.05
N PHE A 126 -10.43 -6.31 1.95
CA PHE A 126 -10.56 -7.05 0.69
C PHE A 126 -12.03 -7.19 0.30
N LYS A 127 -12.89 -7.56 1.25
CA LYS A 127 -14.35 -7.58 1.11
C LYS A 127 -15.00 -6.86 2.31
N ASP A 128 -15.24 -5.57 2.14
CA ASP A 128 -15.85 -4.74 3.18
C ASP A 128 -17.21 -5.32 3.62
N GLY A 129 -17.37 -5.55 4.92
CA GLY A 129 -18.58 -6.14 5.51
C GLY A 129 -18.72 -7.66 5.37
N VAL A 130 -17.80 -8.35 4.68
CA VAL A 130 -17.80 -9.82 4.57
C VAL A 130 -16.70 -10.45 5.43
N ASP A 131 -15.55 -9.79 5.51
CA ASP A 131 -14.42 -10.28 6.31
C ASP A 131 -14.76 -10.20 7.81
N LYS A 132 -14.59 -11.31 8.54
CA LYS A 132 -14.82 -11.38 10.00
C LYS A 132 -13.87 -10.48 10.79
N ILE A 133 -12.63 -10.36 10.31
CA ILE A 133 -11.59 -9.47 10.83
C ILE A 133 -11.16 -8.57 9.68
N GLN A 134 -11.38 -7.27 9.84
CA GLN A 134 -11.04 -6.22 8.90
C GLN A 134 -9.65 -5.69 9.18
N PHE A 135 -8.98 -5.20 8.15
CA PHE A 135 -7.68 -4.56 8.30
C PHE A 135 -7.83 -3.14 8.83
N TRP A 136 -6.99 -2.76 9.80
CA TRP A 136 -6.87 -1.36 10.22
C TRP A 136 -6.08 -0.55 9.19
N ARG A 137 -6.63 -0.39 7.99
CA ARG A 137 -6.03 0.39 6.90
C ARG A 137 -7.09 0.99 6.00
N VAL A 138 -6.69 2.03 5.28
CA VAL A 138 -7.32 2.47 4.03
C VAL A 138 -6.29 2.28 2.93
N PHE A 139 -6.73 1.89 1.74
CA PHE A 139 -5.84 1.76 0.59
C PHE A 139 -6.47 2.37 -0.65
N LEU A 140 -5.58 2.77 -1.56
CA LEU A 140 -5.89 3.02 -2.95
C LEU A 140 -4.97 2.09 -3.75
N LYS A 141 -5.54 1.27 -4.62
CA LYS A 141 -4.78 0.51 -5.62
C LYS A 141 -5.10 1.04 -7.00
N HIS A 142 -4.14 0.99 -7.89
CA HIS A 142 -4.32 1.21 -9.31
C HIS A 142 -3.41 0.29 -10.12
N TYR A 143 -3.91 -0.29 -11.21
CA TYR A 143 -3.06 -1.01 -12.16
C TYR A 143 -2.08 -0.04 -12.83
N ALA A 144 -0.85 -0.50 -13.06
CA ALA A 144 0.23 0.32 -13.60
C ALA A 144 0.93 -0.28 -14.82
N HIS A 145 0.69 -1.55 -15.13
CA HIS A 145 1.26 -2.21 -16.30
C HIS A 145 0.17 -2.95 -17.08
N PRO A 146 0.06 -2.77 -18.41
CA PRO A 146 0.73 -1.75 -19.23
C PRO A 146 0.25 -0.33 -18.92
N LEU A 147 1.16 0.64 -18.79
CA LEU A 147 0.81 1.98 -18.27
C LEU A 147 -0.20 2.75 -19.13
N ALA A 148 -0.13 2.60 -20.45
CA ALA A 148 -0.99 3.29 -21.41
C ALA A 148 -2.48 2.97 -21.20
N ASP A 149 -2.78 1.76 -20.75
CA ASP A 149 -4.15 1.28 -20.55
C ASP A 149 -4.78 1.89 -19.28
N TRP A 150 -3.95 2.26 -18.30
CA TRP A 150 -4.42 2.54 -16.94
C TRP A 150 -4.25 3.98 -16.49
N ILE A 151 -3.25 4.72 -16.97
CA ILE A 151 -2.88 6.03 -16.42
C ILE A 151 -4.05 7.04 -16.40
N ASN A 152 -4.94 6.98 -17.39
CA ASN A 152 -6.09 7.88 -17.50
C ASN A 152 -7.19 7.58 -16.47
N THR A 153 -7.18 6.39 -15.88
CA THR A 153 -8.14 5.95 -14.85
C THR A 153 -7.72 6.34 -13.43
N TRP A 154 -6.44 6.67 -13.23
CA TRP A 154 -5.89 7.05 -11.92
C TRP A 154 -6.52 8.36 -11.41
N PRO A 155 -6.45 8.65 -10.10
CA PRO A 155 -6.85 9.95 -9.58
C PRO A 155 -6.21 11.12 -10.32
N ASN A 156 -6.98 12.17 -10.56
CA ASN A 156 -6.53 13.46 -11.09
C ASN A 156 -6.67 14.59 -10.06
N ASN A 157 -7.08 14.24 -8.84
CA ASN A 157 -7.12 15.12 -7.68
C ASN A 157 -6.33 14.41 -6.57
N PRO A 158 -5.23 14.99 -6.06
CA PRO A 158 -4.65 16.28 -6.43
C PRO A 158 -4.17 16.31 -7.90
N SER A 159 -4.06 17.49 -8.51
CA SER A 159 -3.74 17.64 -9.94
C SER A 159 -2.37 17.08 -10.33
N ASN A 160 -1.44 17.03 -9.38
CA ASN A 160 -0.12 16.44 -9.54
C ASN A 160 -0.08 14.92 -9.32
N TYR A 161 -1.19 14.25 -8.94
CA TYR A 161 -1.18 12.85 -8.53
C TYR A 161 -0.51 11.92 -9.56
N ARG A 162 -0.92 11.97 -10.82
CA ARG A 162 -0.49 10.96 -11.81
C ARG A 162 1.00 11.03 -12.16
N LYS A 163 1.59 12.24 -12.18
CA LYS A 163 2.91 12.50 -12.75
C LYS A 163 4.06 11.72 -12.07
N PRO A 164 4.23 11.75 -10.73
CA PRO A 164 5.31 11.01 -10.09
C PRO A 164 5.08 9.49 -10.17
N TRP A 165 3.83 9.02 -10.01
CA TRP A 165 3.49 7.60 -10.16
C TRP A 165 3.72 7.08 -11.59
N GLU A 166 3.48 7.92 -12.61
CA GLU A 166 3.80 7.62 -14.00
C GLU A 166 5.31 7.44 -14.20
N SER A 167 6.11 8.32 -13.60
CA SER A 167 7.58 8.20 -13.67
C SER A 167 8.09 6.93 -12.98
N ILE A 168 7.45 6.49 -11.89
CA ILE A 168 7.79 5.24 -11.21
C ILE A 168 7.37 4.04 -12.08
N ALA A 169 6.15 4.05 -12.65
CA ALA A 169 5.63 2.95 -13.45
C ALA A 169 6.38 2.70 -14.78
N LYS A 170 7.15 3.69 -15.26
CA LYS A 170 8.01 3.57 -16.46
C LYS A 170 9.39 2.97 -16.17
N LYS A 171 9.78 2.83 -14.90
CA LYS A 171 11.10 2.32 -14.49
C LYS A 171 11.08 0.81 -14.34
#